data_AF-A0A136MLJ6-F1
#
_entry.id   AF-A0A136MLJ6-F1
#
_cell.length_a   1.000
_cell.length_b   1.000
_cell.length_c   1.000
_cell.angle_alpha   90.00
_cell.angle_beta   90.00
_cell.angle_gamma   90.00
#
_symmetry.space_group_name_H-M   'P 1'
#
loop_
_entity.id
_entity.type
_entity.pdbx_description
1 polymer ?
#
loop_
_entity_poly.entity_id
_entity_poly.type
_entity_poly.pdbx_seq_one_letter_code
_entity_poly.pdbx_strand_id
1 'polypeptide(L)'
;MPSRLHLEILPQPDSTTCGPTCLHSVYSYFEDPLPLEDVVKDVAVLKGGGTLAVFLACHALRRGYQATIFTYNLQVFDPTWLTDPSVDIREKLVEQQRVKRKKSLKPPPRVTSNSSTWEEPSVSKTSPLL
;
A
#
# COMPACT_ATOMS: atom_id res chain seq x y z
N MET A 1 18.72 -19.47 2.08
CA MET A 1 19.52 -18.53 2.88
C MET A 1 18.59 -17.40 3.30
N PRO A 2 18.44 -17.06 4.60
CA PRO A 2 17.65 -15.89 4.97
C PRO A 2 18.40 -14.64 4.50
N SER A 3 17.81 -13.88 3.58
CA SER A 3 18.25 -12.54 3.22
C SER A 3 17.91 -11.60 4.38
N ARG A 4 18.92 -11.06 5.06
CA ARG A 4 18.74 -10.01 6.08
C ARG A 4 18.94 -8.66 5.43
N LEU A 5 17.87 -7.88 5.35
CA LEU A 5 17.91 -6.49 4.91
C LEU A 5 18.18 -5.58 6.11
N HIS A 6 19.12 -4.64 5.97
CA HIS A 6 19.28 -3.59 6.96
C HIS A 6 18.37 -2.42 6.60
N LEU A 7 17.46 -2.06 7.51
CA LEU A 7 16.58 -0.90 7.39
C LEU A 7 16.78 -0.03 8.61
N GLU A 8 17.19 1.22 8.41
CA GLU A 8 17.15 2.21 9.48
C GLU A 8 15.72 2.72 9.65
N ILE A 9 15.13 2.41 10.81
CA ILE A 9 13.77 2.81 11.16
C ILE A 9 13.86 3.87 12.25
N LEU A 10 13.34 5.06 11.95
CA LEU A 10 13.27 6.16 12.91
C LEU A 10 12.20 5.89 13.99
N PRO A 11 12.30 6.55 15.16
CA PRO A 11 11.21 6.55 16.13
C PRO A 11 9.92 7.13 15.52
N GLN A 12 8.79 6.43 15.67
CA GLN A 12 7.50 6.95 15.21
C GLN A 12 7.05 8.14 16.08
N PRO A 13 6.53 9.25 15.50
CA PRO A 13 6.13 10.43 16.27
C PRO A 13 4.96 10.23 17.24
N ASP A 14 4.01 9.37 16.91
CA ASP A 14 2.80 9.13 17.70
C ASP A 14 2.29 7.68 17.57
N SER A 15 1.19 7.34 18.25
CA SER A 15 0.63 5.98 18.28
C SER A 15 -0.02 5.51 16.97
N THR A 16 -0.16 6.37 15.96
CA THR A 16 -0.84 6.10 14.68
C THR A 16 0.07 6.12 13.46
N THR A 17 1.34 6.51 13.63
CA THR A 17 2.33 6.75 12.57
C THR A 17 3.27 5.58 12.31
N CYS A 18 3.01 4.40 12.86
CA CYS A 18 3.82 3.20 12.61
C CYS A 18 3.93 2.85 11.12
N GLY A 19 2.81 2.88 10.39
CA GLY A 19 2.77 2.62 8.95
C GLY A 19 3.62 3.58 8.12
N PRO A 20 3.39 4.91 8.22
CA PRO A 20 4.22 5.93 7.58
C PRO A 20 5.71 5.81 7.92
N THR A 21 6.04 5.51 9.18
CA THR A 21 7.43 5.35 9.63
C THR A 21 8.11 4.14 8.99
N CYS A 22 7.40 3.00 8.89
CA CYS A 22 7.89 1.85 8.16
C CYS A 22 8.02 2.11 6.65
N LEU A 23 7.12 2.89 6.06
CA LEU A 23 7.20 3.24 4.63
C LEU A 23 8.39 4.17 4.36
N HIS A 24 8.66 5.11 5.27
CA HIS A 24 9.82 5.98 5.22
C HIS A 24 11.13 5.18 5.19
N SER A 25 11.29 4.16 6.04
CA SER A 25 12.52 3.35 6.03
C SER A 25 12.73 2.59 4.73
N VAL A 26 11.64 2.17 4.06
CA VAL A 26 11.72 1.60 2.71
C VAL A 26 12.22 2.65 1.71
N TYR A 27 11.72 3.89 1.76
CA TYR A 27 12.22 4.94 0.87
C TYR A 27 13.70 5.26 1.11
N SER A 28 14.12 5.36 2.37
CA SER A 28 15.52 5.52 2.74
C SER A 28 16.40 4.39 2.21
N TYR A 29 15.94 3.14 2.27
CA TYR A 29 16.67 1.99 1.74
C TYR A 29 16.87 2.06 0.22
N PHE A 30 15.92 2.63 -0.51
CA PHE A 30 16.05 2.86 -1.96
C PHE A 30 16.72 4.20 -2.31
N GLU A 31 17.43 4.82 -1.36
CA GLU A 31 18.12 6.10 -1.54
C GLU A 31 17.20 7.23 -2.06
N ASP A 32 15.93 7.19 -1.68
CA ASP A 32 14.92 8.21 -2.01
C ASP A 32 14.53 8.97 -0.73
N PRO A 33 15.42 9.84 -0.20
CA PRO A 33 15.19 10.50 1.07
C PRO A 33 13.97 11.42 0.99
N LEU A 34 13.08 11.28 1.96
CA LEU A 34 11.91 12.14 2.18
C LEU A 34 11.78 12.34 3.69
N PRO A 35 11.57 13.55 4.22
CA PRO A 35 11.39 13.74 5.65
C PRO A 35 10.22 12.90 6.19
N LEU A 36 10.40 12.29 7.37
CA LEU A 36 9.39 11.41 7.98
C LEU A 36 8.06 12.15 8.18
N GLU A 37 8.12 13.40 8.61
CA GLU A 37 6.99 14.28 8.80
C GLU A 37 6.17 14.47 7.52
N ASP A 38 6.78 14.43 6.34
CA ASP A 38 6.07 14.60 5.08
C ASP A 38 5.36 13.30 4.68
N VAL A 39 5.98 12.13 4.91
CA VAL A 39 5.30 10.83 4.76
C VAL A 39 4.09 10.74 5.71
N VAL A 40 4.25 11.19 6.96
CA VAL A 40 3.19 11.19 7.98
C VAL A 40 2.03 12.10 7.58
N LYS A 41 2.31 13.29 7.03
CA LYS A 41 1.27 14.22 6.56
C LYS A 41 0.51 13.69 5.34
N ASP A 42 1.22 13.06 4.40
CA ASP A 42 0.66 12.66 3.11
C ASP A 42 -0.09 11.32 3.15
N VAL A 43 0.19 10.49 4.15
CA VAL A 43 -0.51 9.23 4.37
C VAL A 43 -1.73 9.43 5.27
N ALA A 44 -2.91 9.15 4.73
CA ALA A 44 -4.16 9.30 5.47
C ALA A 44 -4.22 8.37 6.70
N VAL A 45 -4.70 8.90 7.83
CA VAL A 45 -4.97 8.16 9.07
C VAL A 45 -6.47 7.98 9.26
N LEU A 46 -6.90 6.83 9.77
CA LEU A 46 -8.31 6.61 10.07
C LEU A 46 -8.74 7.39 11.31
N LYS A 47 -10.01 7.84 11.36
CA LYS A 47 -10.56 8.55 12.53
C LYS A 47 -10.46 7.76 13.85
N GLY A 48 -10.43 6.43 13.77
CA GLY A 48 -10.24 5.55 14.93
C GLY A 48 -8.78 5.19 15.23
N GLY A 49 -7.84 5.82 14.54
CA GLY A 49 -6.41 5.52 14.62
C GLY A 49 -5.94 4.50 13.57
N GLY A 50 -4.63 4.52 13.33
CA GLY A 50 -3.94 3.61 12.42
C GLY A 50 -4.05 3.99 10.94
N THR A 51 -3.24 3.31 10.14
CA THR A 51 -3.10 3.52 8.70
C THR A 51 -3.44 2.22 7.97
N LEU A 52 -4.24 2.32 6.89
CA LEU A 52 -4.50 1.16 6.05
C LEU A 52 -3.32 0.91 5.08
N ALA A 53 -2.96 -0.36 4.89
CA ALA A 53 -1.92 -0.76 3.94
C ALA A 53 -2.16 -0.19 2.52
N VAL A 54 -3.42 -0.07 2.07
CA VAL A 54 -3.76 0.54 0.78
C VAL A 54 -3.35 2.01 0.67
N PHE A 55 -3.38 2.77 1.77
CA PHE A 55 -2.94 4.17 1.77
C PHE A 55 -1.43 4.28 1.60
N LEU A 56 -0.67 3.40 2.25
CA LEU A 56 0.77 3.29 2.09
C LEU A 56 1.15 2.88 0.66
N ALA A 57 0.47 1.87 0.11
CA ALA A 57 0.70 1.42 -1.26
C ALA A 57 0.38 2.52 -2.28
N CYS A 58 -0.75 3.23 -2.15
CA CYS A 58 -1.07 4.37 -3.00
C CYS A 58 -0.02 5.48 -2.91
N HIS A 59 0.50 5.76 -1.71
CA HIS A 59 1.59 6.72 -1.54
C HIS A 59 2.85 6.28 -2.30
N ALA A 60 3.27 5.02 -2.17
CA ALA A 60 4.40 4.46 -2.90
C ALA A 60 4.21 4.48 -4.42
N LEU A 61 3.04 4.08 -4.92
CA LEU A 61 2.73 4.09 -6.35
C LEU A 61 2.79 5.52 -6.93
N ARG A 62 2.28 6.54 -6.21
CA ARG A 62 2.41 7.94 -6.63
C ARG A 62 3.86 8.43 -6.71
N ARG A 63 4.76 7.82 -5.95
CA ARG A 63 6.21 8.10 -5.96
C ARG A 63 6.99 7.26 -6.98
N GLY A 64 6.30 6.51 -7.83
CA GLY A 64 6.91 5.69 -8.89
C GLY A 64 7.43 4.34 -8.43
N TYR A 65 7.09 3.89 -7.21
CA TYR A 65 7.41 2.53 -6.76
C TYR A 65 6.44 1.53 -7.36
N GLN A 66 6.92 0.31 -7.56
CA GLN A 66 6.04 -0.85 -7.73
C GLN A 66 5.62 -1.34 -6.34
N ALA A 67 4.32 -1.30 -6.04
CA ALA A 67 3.79 -1.71 -4.75
C ALA A 67 2.68 -2.75 -4.92
N THR A 68 2.88 -3.93 -4.32
CA THR A 68 1.92 -5.04 -4.33
C THR A 68 1.50 -5.34 -2.89
N ILE A 69 0.18 -5.42 -2.67
CA ILE A 69 -0.36 -5.85 -1.37
C ILE A 69 -0.68 -7.34 -1.46
N PHE A 70 0.01 -8.13 -0.66
CA PHE A 70 -0.40 -9.50 -0.36
C PHE A 70 -1.37 -9.45 0.81
N THR A 71 -2.65 -9.70 0.53
CA THR A 71 -3.70 -9.62 1.55
C THR A 71 -4.23 -10.99 1.92
N TYR A 72 -4.31 -11.23 3.22
CA TYR A 72 -5.00 -12.39 3.81
C TYR A 72 -6.27 -11.93 4.55
N ASN A 73 -6.85 -10.80 4.13
CA ASN A 73 -8.02 -10.24 4.80
C ASN A 73 -9.31 -10.96 4.39
N LEU A 74 -9.58 -12.07 5.08
CA LEU A 74 -10.76 -12.92 4.87
C LEU A 74 -12.09 -12.22 5.21
N GLN A 75 -12.05 -11.05 5.86
CA GLN A 75 -13.25 -10.24 6.12
C GLN A 75 -13.68 -9.40 4.90
N VAL A 76 -12.76 -9.20 3.95
CA VAL A 76 -12.97 -8.43 2.72
C VAL A 76 -13.02 -9.36 1.52
N PHE A 77 -12.03 -10.25 1.39
CA PHE A 77 -11.85 -11.15 0.26
C PHE A 77 -12.24 -12.57 0.63
N ASP A 78 -13.12 -13.17 -0.17
CA ASP A 78 -13.40 -14.60 -0.09
C ASP A 78 -12.29 -15.36 -0.84
N PRO A 79 -11.61 -16.35 -0.22
CA PRO A 79 -10.58 -17.14 -0.90
C PRO A 79 -11.06 -17.81 -2.19
N THR A 80 -12.34 -18.14 -2.30
CA THR A 80 -12.92 -18.75 -3.50
C THR A 80 -12.89 -17.83 -4.72
N TRP A 81 -12.76 -16.50 -4.53
CA TRP A 81 -12.59 -15.57 -5.65
C TRP A 81 -11.22 -15.70 -6.33
N LEU A 82 -10.25 -16.30 -5.66
CA LEU A 82 -8.87 -16.45 -6.16
C LEU A 82 -8.63 -17.79 -6.87
N THR A 83 -9.58 -18.73 -6.79
CA THR A 83 -9.45 -20.06 -7.41
C THR A 83 -9.91 -20.09 -8.87
N ASP A 84 -10.72 -19.12 -9.30
CA ASP A 84 -11.25 -19.01 -10.66
C ASP A 84 -10.75 -17.70 -11.32
N PRO A 85 -9.89 -17.79 -12.35
CA PRO A 85 -9.38 -16.61 -13.06
C PRO A 85 -10.43 -15.74 -13.73
N SER A 86 -11.65 -16.25 -13.94
CA SER A 86 -12.76 -15.50 -14.53
C SER A 86 -13.44 -14.55 -13.54
N VAL A 87 -13.16 -14.68 -12.24
CA VAL A 87 -13.80 -13.84 -11.21
C VAL A 87 -13.20 -12.43 -11.23
N ASP A 88 -14.06 -11.44 -11.52
CA ASP A 88 -13.72 -10.04 -11.29
C ASP A 88 -13.86 -9.67 -9.80
N ILE A 89 -12.73 -9.60 -9.10
CA ILE A 89 -12.66 -9.21 -7.69
C ILE A 89 -13.29 -7.83 -7.47
N ARG A 90 -13.16 -6.90 -8.42
CA ARG A 90 -13.74 -5.56 -8.31
C ARG A 90 -15.26 -5.64 -8.26
N GLU A 91 -15.85 -6.44 -9.13
CA GLU A 91 -17.30 -6.66 -9.15
C GLU A 91 -17.76 -7.28 -7.83
N LYS A 92 -17.09 -8.33 -7.35
CA LYS A 92 -17.40 -8.98 -6.06
C LYS A 92 -17.36 -8.01 -4.89
N LEU A 93 -16.38 -7.10 -4.85
CA LEU A 93 -16.28 -6.07 -3.82
C LEU A 93 -17.44 -5.06 -3.91
N VAL A 94 -17.87 -4.67 -5.12
CA VAL A 94 -19.01 -3.77 -5.32
C VAL A 94 -20.32 -4.45 -4.88
N GLU A 95 -20.53 -5.72 -5.24
CA GLU A 95 -21.67 -6.53 -4.77
C GLU A 95 -21.69 -6.59 -3.24
N GLN A 96 -20.55 -6.92 -2.62
CA GLN A 96 -20.42 -6.99 -1.17
C GLN A 96 -20.72 -5.64 -0.50
N GLN A 97 -20.26 -4.54 -1.08
CA GLN A 97 -20.49 -3.19 -0.58
C GLN A 97 -21.99 -2.81 -0.60
N ARG A 98 -22.77 -3.26 -1.59
CA ARG A 98 -24.21 -2.97 -1.67
C ARG A 98 -25.00 -3.55 -0.50
N VAL A 99 -24.55 -4.68 0.05
CA VAL A 99 -25.26 -5.40 1.13
C VAL A 99 -24.70 -5.04 2.51
N LYS A 100 -23.38 -4.82 2.64
CA LYS A 100 -22.74 -4.51 3.93
C LYS A 100 -23.16 -3.12 4.43
N ARG A 101 -23.94 -3.08 5.51
CA ARG A 101 -24.26 -1.84 6.25
C ARG A 101 -23.13 -1.49 7.23
N LYS A 102 -22.00 -1.01 6.72
CA LYS A 102 -20.94 -0.39 7.55
C LYS A 102 -20.65 1.01 7.04
N LYS A 103 -20.17 1.90 7.93
CA LYS A 103 -19.69 3.23 7.51
C LYS A 103 -18.56 3.01 6.50
N SER A 104 -18.75 3.50 5.29
CA SER A 104 -17.72 3.48 4.26
C SER A 104 -16.54 4.36 4.68
N LEU A 105 -15.32 3.86 4.47
CA LEU A 105 -14.11 4.63 4.67
C LEU A 105 -13.87 5.52 3.45
N LYS A 106 -13.29 6.70 3.66
CA LYS A 106 -12.88 7.55 2.53
C LYS A 106 -11.82 6.80 1.72
N PRO A 107 -11.97 6.68 0.39
CA PRO A 107 -10.97 6.04 -0.45
C PRO A 107 -9.68 6.88 -0.46
N PRO A 108 -8.51 6.26 -0.71
CA PRO A 108 -7.30 7.03 -0.96
C PRO A 108 -7.45 7.84 -2.25
N PRO A 109 -6.61 8.87 -2.46
CA PRO A 109 -6.52 9.52 -3.75
C PRO A 109 -6.19 8.49 -4.84
N ARG A 110 -6.95 8.53 -5.94
CA ARG A 110 -6.78 7.60 -7.06
C ARG A 110 -5.37 7.75 -7.64
N VAL A 111 -4.68 6.64 -7.80
CA VAL A 111 -3.43 6.60 -8.58
C VAL A 111 -3.81 6.27 -10.02
N THR A 112 -3.53 7.18 -10.94
CA THR A 112 -3.68 6.93 -12.37
C THR A 112 -2.36 6.41 -12.91
N SER A 113 -2.22 5.09 -13.06
CA SER A 113 -1.18 4.55 -13.93
C SER A 113 -1.64 4.75 -15.38
N ASN A 114 -0.83 5.39 -16.21
CA ASN A 114 -1.20 5.71 -17.59
C ASN A 114 -1.14 4.51 -18.56
N SER A 115 -0.97 3.28 -18.08
CA SER A 115 -0.91 2.09 -18.95
C SER A 115 -2.06 1.12 -18.63
N SER A 116 -2.92 0.89 -19.62
CA SER A 116 -3.92 -0.17 -19.67
C SER A 116 -3.31 -1.56 -19.93
N THR A 117 -1.99 -1.61 -20.09
CA THR A 117 -1.14 -2.79 -20.17
C THR A 117 -0.19 -2.78 -18.97
N TRP A 118 -0.10 -3.92 -18.28
CA TRP A 118 1.04 -4.21 -17.42
C TRP A 118 2.27 -4.38 -18.32
N GLU A 119 2.89 -3.29 -18.74
CA GLU A 119 4.25 -3.33 -19.27
C GLU A 119 5.21 -3.30 -18.08
N GLU A 120 6.21 -4.19 -18.07
CA GLU A 120 7.32 -4.09 -17.11
C GLU A 120 7.92 -2.69 -17.22
N PRO A 121 7.85 -1.85 -16.18
CA PRO A 121 8.42 -0.53 -16.25
C PRO A 121 9.94 -0.68 -16.42
N SER A 122 10.47 -0.10 -17.50
CA SER A 122 11.91 -0.01 -17.74
C SER A 122 12.58 0.68 -16.56
N VAL A 123 13.23 -0.13 -15.71
CA VAL A 123 14.06 0.24 -14.56
C VAL A 123 13.33 1.17 -13.56
N SER A 124 12.36 0.62 -12.85
CA SER A 124 11.84 1.21 -11.60
C SER A 124 12.95 1.22 -10.54
N LYS A 125 13.14 2.33 -9.81
CA LYS A 125 14.02 2.52 -8.63
C LYS A 125 14.59 1.18 -8.12
N THR A 126 15.73 0.76 -8.67
CA THR A 126 16.35 -0.53 -8.38
C THR A 126 16.97 -0.48 -6.99
N SER A 127 16.82 -1.57 -6.24
CA SER A 127 17.45 -1.73 -4.92
C SER A 127 18.97 -1.54 -5.07
N PRO A 128 19.65 -0.78 -4.20
CA PRO A 128 21.10 -0.59 -4.28
C PRO A 128 21.91 -1.88 -4.04
N LEU A 129 21.26 -2.99 -3.66
CA LEU A 129 21.88 -4.26 -3.30
C LEU A 129 21.43 -5.48 -4.15
N LEU A 130 20.85 -5.26 -5.32
CA LEU A 130 20.55 -6.35 -6.29
C LEU A 130 21.19 -6.07 -7.64
#